data_AF-A0A1I4VF17-F1
#
_entry.id   AF-A0A1I4VF17-F1
#
_cell.length_a   1.000
_cell.length_b   1.000
_cell.length_c   1.000
_cell.angle_alpha   90.00
_cell.angle_beta   90.00
_cell.angle_gamma   90.00
#
_symmetry.space_group_name_H-M   'P 1'
#
loop_
_entity.id
_entity.type
_entity.pdbx_description
1 polymer ?
#
loop_
_entity_poly.entity_id
_entity_poly.type
_entity_poly.pdbx_seq_one_letter_code
_entity_poly.pdbx_strand_id
1 'polypeptide(L)' 'MQGFQVTFFTQQDRRHGSLPLGEWLLQEGRRLGVAGATLIAATEGFGHDRALHSAHFFELAD' A
#
# COMPACT_ATOMS: atom_id res chain seq x y z
N MET A 1 8.17 -9.78 23.46
CA MET A 1 8.20 -8.89 22.28
C MET A 1 7.65 -7.55 22.70
N GLN A 2 8.51 -6.54 22.89
CA GLN A 2 8.07 -5.15 23.09
C GLN A 2 8.29 -4.42 21.76
N GLY A 3 7.21 -3.94 21.16
CA GLY A 3 7.27 -3.24 19.89
C GLY A 3 5.88 -2.81 19.44
N PHE A 4 5.85 -2.04 18.37
CA PHE A 4 4.62 -1.58 17.73
C PHE A 4 4.56 -2.09 16.30
N GLN A 5 3.36 -2.43 15.85
CA GLN A 5 3.07 -2.64 14.44
C GLN A 5 2.20 -1.49 13.96
N VAL A 6 2.61 -0.87 12.86
CA VAL A 6 1.84 0.18 12.18
C VAL A 6 1.36 -0.39 10.85
N THR A 7 0.06 -0.35 10.62
CA THR A 7 -0.56 -0.80 9.37
C THR A 7 -1.16 0.40 8.65
N PHE A 8 -0.83 0.56 7.37
CA PHE A 8 -1.44 1.55 6.50
C PHE A 8 -2.45 0.89 5.57
N PHE A 9 -3.63 1.49 5.43
CA PHE A 9 -4.59 1.15 4.39
C PHE A 9 -4.68 2.31 3.41
N THR A 10 -4.42 2.04 2.13
CA THR A 10 -4.50 3.02 1.06
C THR A 10 -5.08 2.38 -0.20
N GLN A 11 -5.66 3.21 -1.05
CA GLN A 11 -6.03 2.83 -2.40
C GLN A 11 -4.76 2.69 -3.27
N GLN A 12 -4.79 1.79 -4.24
CA GLN A 12 -3.66 1.44 -5.10
C GLN A 12 -3.24 2.57 -6.04
N ASP A 13 -4.17 3.45 -6.41
CA ASP A 13 -3.97 4.58 -7.32
C ASP A 13 -3.41 5.84 -6.63
N ARG A 14 -3.31 5.85 -5.30
CA ARG A 14 -2.72 6.97 -4.55
C ARG A 14 -1.22 7.06 -4.81
N ARG A 15 -0.72 8.30 -4.88
CA ARG A 15 0.68 8.60 -5.14
C ARG A 15 1.22 9.64 -4.16
N HIS A 16 2.52 9.54 -3.89
CA HIS A 16 3.31 10.60 -3.26
C HIS A 16 4.29 11.14 -4.31
N GLY A 17 3.96 12.30 -4.89
CA GLY A 17 4.64 12.78 -6.09
C GLY A 17 4.41 11.84 -7.26
N SER A 18 5.48 11.36 -7.89
CA SER A 18 5.41 10.40 -9.00
C SER A 18 5.33 8.94 -8.55
N LEU A 19 5.57 8.63 -7.27
CA LEU A 19 5.65 7.25 -6.76
C LEU A 19 4.29 6.75 -6.26
N PRO A 20 3.91 5.48 -6.54
CA PRO A 20 2.80 4.82 -5.86
C PRO A 20 2.95 4.90 -4.33
N LEU A 21 1.87 5.22 -3.61
CA LEU A 21 1.96 5.52 -2.17
C LEU A 21 2.47 4.33 -1.35
N GLY A 22 2.05 3.11 -1.70
CA GLY A 22 2.54 1.89 -1.04
C GLY A 22 4.05 1.69 -1.20
N GLU A 23 4.59 1.97 -2.39
CA GLU A 23 6.03 1.91 -2.65
C GLU A 23 6.77 3.01 -1.88
N TRP A 24 6.25 4.24 -1.90
CA TRP A 24 6.82 5.34 -1.15
C TRP A 24 6.91 5.04 0.35
N LEU A 25 5.86 4.45 0.96
CA LEU A 25 5.86 4.05 2.37
C LEU A 25 6.94 3.01 2.70
N LEU A 26 7.17 2.02 1.81
CA LEU A 26 8.24 1.05 1.99
C LEU A 26 9.62 1.71 1.94
N GLN A 27 9.85 2.60 0.97
CA GLN A 27 11.12 3.32 0.84
C GLN A 27 11.37 4.21 2.06
N GLU A 28 10.33 4.90 2.54
CA GLU A 28 10.43 5.77 3.71
C GLU A 28 10.67 4.98 5.00
N GLY A 29 10.00 3.84 5.19
CA GLY A 29 10.28 2.93 6.31
C GLY A 29 11.74 2.45 6.32
N ARG A 30 12.29 2.10 5.14
CA ARG A 30 13.70 1.75 5.00
C ARG A 30 14.62 2.93 5.33
N ARG A 31 14.30 4.15 4.88
CA ARG A 31 15.06 5.38 5.17
C ARG A 31 15.09 5.70 6.67
N LEU A 32 14.00 5.44 7.37
CA LEU A 32 13.86 5.64 8.82
C LEU A 32 14.50 4.51 9.66
N GLY A 33 15.02 3.46 9.04
CA GLY A 33 15.63 2.34 9.75
C GLY A 33 14.64 1.37 10.39
N VAL A 34 13.40 1.30 9.90
CA VAL A 34 12.42 0.31 10.34
C VAL A 34 12.93 -1.09 9.98
N ALA A 35 12.89 -2.01 10.94
CA ALA A 35 13.50 -3.34 10.81
C ALA A 35 12.90 -4.21 9.71
N GLY A 36 11.65 -3.98 9.32
CA GLY A 36 10.98 -4.69 8.24
C GLY A 36 9.63 -4.07 7.89
N ALA A 37 9.17 -4.32 6.67
CA ALA A 37 7.86 -3.88 6.18
C ALA A 37 7.35 -4.86 5.12
N THR A 38 6.03 -5.01 5.04
CA THR A 38 5.34 -5.86 4.06
C THR A 38 4.26 -5.04 3.38
N LEU A 39 4.15 -5.15 2.05
CA LEU A 39 3.05 -4.58 1.28
C LEU A 39 2.19 -5.72 0.74
N ILE A 40 0.87 -5.61 0.92
CA ILE A 40 -0.11 -6.57 0.43
C ILE A 40 -1.06 -5.83 -0.52
N ALA A 41 -1.23 -6.33 -1.73
CA ALA A 41 -2.22 -5.83 -2.68
C ALA A 41 -3.59 -6.43 -2.35
N ALA A 42 -4.58 -5.58 -2.08
CA ALA A 42 -5.96 -5.98 -1.92
C ALA A 42 -6.67 -5.99 -3.28
N THR A 43 -7.56 -6.96 -3.49
CA THR A 43 -8.39 -7.01 -4.70
C THR A 43 -9.47 -5.94 -4.68
N GLU A 44 -10.07 -5.67 -3.53
CA GLU A 44 -11.16 -4.72 -3.36
C GLU A 44 -11.13 -4.04 -1.98
N GLY A 45 -11.71 -2.85 -1.89
CA GLY A 45 -11.93 -2.13 -0.62
C GLY A 45 -12.81 -0.90 -0.81
N PHE A 46 -13.30 -0.33 0.30
CA PHE A 46 -14.06 0.92 0.28
C PHE A 46 -13.56 1.90 1.35
N GLY A 47 -13.66 3.19 1.05
CA GLY A 47 -13.27 4.27 1.94
C GLY A 47 -14.47 5.00 2.55
N HIS A 48 -14.22 6.23 3.00
CA HIS A 48 -15.24 7.11 3.59
C HIS A 48 -16.37 7.44 2.61
N ASP A 49 -16.06 7.52 1.32
CA ASP A 49 -17.00 7.76 0.22
C ASP A 49 -17.89 6.54 -0.12
N ARG A 50 -17.62 5.38 0.51
CA ARG A 50 -18.30 4.10 0.29
C ARG A 50 -18.22 3.59 -1.15
N ALA A 51 -17.32 4.15 -1.97
CA ALA A 51 -17.08 3.65 -3.31
C ALA A 51 -16.25 2.35 -3.24
N LEU A 52 -16.67 1.33 -3.99
CA LEU A 52 -15.87 0.12 -4.15
C LEU A 52 -14.72 0.41 -5.12
N HIS A 53 -13.50 0.19 -4.65
CA HIS A 53 -12.30 0.25 -5.48
C HIS A 53 -11.78 -1.15 -5.68
N SER A 54 -11.79 -1.61 -6.93
CA SER A 54 -11.17 -2.87 -7.33
C SER A 54 -9.80 -2.60 -7.95
N ALA A 55 -8.80 -3.36 -7.53
CA ALA A 55 -7.53 -3.44 -8.23
C ALA A 55 -7.75 -4.31 -9.48
N HIS A 56 -7.92 -3.68 -10.64
CA HIS A 56 -7.91 -4.41 -11.91
C HIS A 56 -6.50 -4.95 -12.16
N PHE A 57 -6.26 -6.20 -11.75
CA PHE A 57 -5.08 -6.94 -12.14
C PHE A 57 -5.30 -7.42 -13.59
N PHE A 58 -4.65 -6.76 -14.55
CA PHE A 58 -4.50 -7.33 -15.88
C PHE A 58 -3.39 -8.39 -15.76
N GLU A 59 -3.76 -9.67 -15.69
CA GLU A 59 -2.84 -10.71 -16.17
C GLU A 59 -2.67 -10.47 -17.67
N LEU A 60 -1.51 -9.93 -18.09
CA LEU A 60 -1.00 -10.26 -19.41
C LEU A 60 -0.55 -11.72 -19.32
N ALA A 61 -1.47 -12.62 -19.58
CA ALA A 61 -1.12 -13.98 -19.98
C ALA A 61 -0.59 -13.91 -21.41
N ASP A 62 0.71 -14.19 -21.57
CA ASP A 62 1.27 -14.71 -22.83
C ASP A 62 0.94 -16.21 -22.96
#